data_AF-A0A183EE16-F1
#
_entry.id   AF-A0A183EE16-F1
#
_cell.length_a   1.000
_cell.length_b   1.000
_cell.length_c   1.000
_cell.angle_alpha   90.00
_cell.angle_beta   90.00
_cell.angle_gamma   90.00
#
_symmetry.space_group_name_H-M   'P 1'
#
loop_
_entity.id
_entity.type
_entity.pdbx_description
1 polymer ?
#
loop_
_entity_poly.entity_id
_entity_poly.type
_entity_poly.pdbx_seq_one_letter_code
_entity_poly.pdbx_strand_id
1 'polypeptide(L)'
;MWKRALNLLYIPFGALDIGIDAVRAAPYCLTLTELHIDSLRQRALPHICALRNLRILSVEVVFRTVCNELIYLKSLSNLKELYLSFEDEGYEPVDDAGLIEPLELVIASVFRRPKVYPEMYFPYSLKCLTFSYLAFCKDATLRTIAQGYVHFYAFFAV
;
A
#
# COMPACT_ATOMS: atom_id res chain seq x y z
N MET A 1 0.88 4.32 30.42
CA MET A 1 1.98 3.94 29.50
C MET A 1 1.84 2.47 29.17
N TRP A 2 1.67 2.13 27.91
CA TRP A 2 1.73 0.75 27.43
C TRP A 2 3.16 0.23 27.61
N LYS A 3 3.34 -0.90 28.29
CA LYS A 3 4.68 -1.37 28.75
C LYS A 3 5.40 -2.28 27.76
N ARG A 4 4.73 -2.76 26.71
CA ARG A 4 5.27 -3.79 25.81
C ARG A 4 5.08 -3.38 24.36
N ALA A 5 6.15 -3.25 23.59
CA ALA A 5 6.05 -2.97 22.17
C ALA A 5 5.18 -4.02 21.45
N LEU A 6 4.25 -3.57 20.61
CA LEU A 6 3.60 -4.42 19.60
C LEU A 6 4.23 -4.07 18.26
N ASN A 7 4.95 -5.03 17.69
CA ASN A 7 5.69 -4.84 16.44
C ASN A 7 4.89 -5.36 15.23
N LEU A 8 4.05 -6.37 15.44
CA LEU A 8 3.24 -7.01 14.41
C LEU A 8 1.77 -6.93 14.78
N LEU A 9 0.94 -6.50 13.84
CA LEU A 9 -0.51 -6.57 13.93
C LEU A 9 -1.07 -7.24 12.68
N TYR A 10 -1.88 -8.27 12.89
CA TYR A 10 -2.60 -8.98 11.85
C TYR A 10 -4.10 -8.75 12.04
N ILE A 11 -4.75 -8.25 11.00
CA ILE A 11 -6.19 -7.94 10.97
C ILE A 11 -6.84 -8.84 9.92
N PRO A 12 -7.45 -9.96 10.34
CA PRO A 12 -8.05 -10.90 9.41
C PRO A 12 -9.30 -10.33 8.74
N PHE A 13 -9.69 -10.98 7.64
CA PHE A 13 -10.96 -10.76 6.96
C PHE A 13 -12.14 -10.73 7.94
N GLY A 14 -13.04 -9.76 7.79
CA GLY A 14 -14.25 -9.62 8.62
C GLY A 14 -14.10 -8.76 9.88
N ALA A 15 -12.88 -8.31 10.22
CA ALA A 15 -12.66 -7.33 11.30
C ALA A 15 -12.91 -5.87 10.86
N LEU A 16 -13.65 -5.68 9.77
CA LEU A 16 -13.75 -4.49 8.93
C LEU A 16 -14.45 -3.26 9.56
N ASP A 17 -14.95 -3.39 10.79
CA ASP A 17 -15.45 -2.27 11.60
C ASP A 17 -14.44 -1.80 12.66
N ILE A 18 -13.27 -2.45 12.77
CA ILE A 18 -12.19 -1.93 13.61
C ILE A 18 -11.63 -0.72 12.87
N GLY A 19 -12.17 0.45 13.20
CA GLY A 19 -11.71 1.72 12.67
C GLY A 19 -10.20 1.78 12.76
N ILE A 20 -9.51 1.86 11.63
CA ILE A 20 -8.05 2.00 11.56
C ILE A 20 -7.57 3.22 12.38
N ASP A 21 -8.45 4.18 12.63
CA ASP A 21 -8.28 5.25 13.59
C ASP A 21 -7.97 4.76 15.02
N ALA A 22 -8.58 3.66 15.46
CA ALA A 22 -8.27 3.03 16.74
C ALA A 22 -6.85 2.48 16.75
N VAL A 23 -6.35 1.92 15.63
CA VAL A 23 -4.96 1.46 15.50
C VAL A 23 -4.00 2.65 15.59
N ARG A 24 -4.34 3.78 14.97
CA ARG A 24 -3.54 5.03 15.04
C ARG A 24 -3.54 5.64 16.44
N ALA A 25 -4.70 5.62 17.12
CA ALA A 25 -4.85 6.12 18.49
C ALA A 25 -4.29 5.16 19.54
N ALA A 26 -4.01 3.91 19.16
CA ALA A 26 -3.51 2.90 20.08
C ALA A 26 -2.10 3.26 20.59
N PRO A 27 -1.80 2.98 21.86
CA PRO A 27 -0.52 3.34 22.46
C PRO A 27 0.67 2.56 21.88
N TYR A 28 0.42 1.51 21.09
CA TYR A 28 1.43 0.72 20.40
C TYR A 28 1.70 1.18 18.96
N CYS A 29 1.01 2.22 18.45
CA CYS A 29 1.16 2.66 17.06
C CYS A 29 2.61 3.09 16.72
N LEU A 30 3.34 3.62 17.70
CA LEU A 30 4.74 4.04 17.54
C LEU A 30 5.72 2.87 17.52
N THR A 31 5.34 1.68 17.98
CA THR A 31 6.20 0.48 17.94
C THR A 31 5.88 -0.45 16.80
N LEU A 32 4.76 -0.22 16.10
CA LEU A 32 4.29 -1.10 15.05
C LEU A 32 5.19 -0.99 13.81
N THR A 33 5.78 -2.11 13.42
CA THR A 33 6.67 -2.23 12.26
C THR A 33 6.09 -3.11 11.16
N GLU A 34 5.12 -3.95 11.46
CA GLU A 34 4.53 -4.92 10.54
C GLU A 34 3.01 -4.90 10.67
N LEU A 35 2.32 -4.70 9.55
CA LEU A 35 0.87 -4.65 9.48
C LEU A 35 0.37 -5.48 8.31
N HIS A 36 -0.55 -6.40 8.63
CA HIS A 36 -1.19 -7.28 7.67
C HIS A 36 -2.71 -7.12 7.76
N ILE A 37 -3.36 -6.86 6.62
CA ILE A 37 -4.80 -6.64 6.52
C ILE A 37 -5.31 -7.43 5.31
N ASP A 38 -6.18 -8.41 5.55
CA ASP A 38 -6.65 -9.32 4.50
C ASP A 38 -7.87 -8.79 3.71
N SER A 39 -8.46 -7.66 4.08
CA SER A 39 -9.46 -7.00 3.24
C SER A 39 -9.66 -5.57 3.72
N LEU A 40 -9.28 -4.61 2.90
CA LEU A 40 -9.48 -3.18 3.10
C LEU A 40 -10.62 -2.72 2.18
N ARG A 41 -11.83 -2.60 2.74
CA ARG A 41 -13.05 -2.20 1.99
C ARG A 41 -13.40 -0.72 2.10
N GLN A 42 -12.67 0.04 2.91
CA GLN A 42 -12.93 1.46 3.15
C GLN A 42 -11.69 2.31 2.86
N ARG A 43 -11.93 3.62 2.67
CA ARG A 43 -10.91 4.65 2.58
C ARG A 43 -10.10 4.73 3.88
N ALA A 44 -8.98 4.03 3.91
CA ALA A 44 -8.23 3.77 5.14
C ALA A 44 -6.71 3.76 4.93
N LEU A 45 -6.24 3.76 3.67
CA LEU A 45 -4.82 3.89 3.37
C LEU A 45 -4.19 5.17 3.97
N PRO A 46 -4.83 6.35 4.01
CA PRO A 46 -4.24 7.54 4.64
C PRO A 46 -3.90 7.31 6.12
N HIS A 47 -4.75 6.58 6.83
CA HIS A 47 -4.58 6.28 8.25
C HIS A 47 -3.51 5.21 8.47
N ILE A 48 -3.48 4.17 7.63
CA ILE A 48 -2.41 3.17 7.62
C ILE A 48 -1.06 3.84 7.37
N CYS A 49 -1.01 4.73 6.37
CA CYS A 49 0.22 5.40 5.95
C CYS A 49 0.73 6.43 6.99
N ALA A 50 -0.11 6.83 7.95
CA ALA A 50 0.34 7.61 9.10
C ALA A 50 1.26 6.82 10.06
N LEU A 51 1.27 5.48 9.96
CA LEU A 51 2.13 4.59 10.75
C LEU A 51 3.55 4.55 10.16
N ARG A 52 4.30 5.64 10.29
CA ARG A 52 5.60 5.85 9.61
C ARG A 52 6.73 4.90 10.00
N ASN A 53 6.54 4.11 11.06
CA ASN A 53 7.51 3.11 11.51
C ASN A 53 7.35 1.76 10.80
N LEU A 54 6.32 1.60 9.96
CA LEU A 54 6.11 0.39 9.19
C LEU A 54 7.30 0.09 8.27
N ARG A 55 7.73 -1.17 8.34
CA ARG A 55 8.74 -1.82 7.51
C ARG A 55 8.11 -2.87 6.61
N ILE A 56 7.02 -3.50 7.05
CA ILE A 56 6.25 -4.48 6.28
C ILE A 56 4.80 -4.03 6.27
N LEU A 57 4.22 -3.95 5.07
CA LEU A 57 2.81 -3.69 4.86
C LEU A 57 2.26 -4.73 3.89
N SER A 58 1.25 -5.47 4.32
CA SER A 58 0.49 -6.40 3.49
C SER A 58 -0.97 -5.99 3.54
N VAL A 59 -1.52 -5.58 2.41
CA VAL A 59 -2.93 -5.17 2.32
C VAL A 59 -3.56 -5.77 1.08
N GLU A 60 -4.69 -6.41 1.28
CA GLU A 60 -5.62 -6.73 0.21
C GLU A 60 -6.67 -5.62 0.10
N VAL A 61 -6.73 -4.98 -1.06
CA VAL A 61 -7.55 -3.80 -1.34
C VAL A 61 -8.69 -4.19 -2.26
N VAL A 62 -9.92 -3.87 -1.86
CA VAL A 62 -11.11 -4.10 -2.68
C VAL A 62 -11.37 -2.88 -3.58
N PHE A 63 -11.53 -3.10 -4.89
CA PHE A 63 -11.30 -2.13 -5.98
C PHE A 63 -12.15 -0.83 -5.98
N ARG A 64 -13.18 -0.69 -5.15
CA ARG A 64 -14.18 0.38 -5.33
C ARG A 64 -13.78 1.79 -4.89
N THR A 65 -12.74 1.98 -4.07
CA THR A 65 -12.58 3.28 -3.35
C THR A 65 -11.15 3.78 -3.11
N VAL A 66 -10.13 3.04 -3.53
CA VAL A 66 -8.79 3.16 -2.92
C VAL A 66 -7.69 3.54 -3.92
N CYS A 67 -7.96 3.59 -5.22
CA CYS A 67 -6.96 3.92 -6.25
C CYS A 67 -6.25 5.26 -5.96
N ASN A 68 -7.03 6.31 -5.68
CA ASN A 68 -6.48 7.64 -5.37
C ASN A 68 -5.75 7.66 -4.02
N GLU A 69 -6.02 6.72 -3.12
CA GLU A 69 -5.35 6.65 -1.82
C GLU A 69 -3.98 5.97 -1.88
N LEU A 70 -3.64 5.28 -2.98
CA LEU A 70 -2.31 4.71 -3.16
C LEU A 70 -1.21 5.78 -3.08
N ILE A 71 -1.54 7.05 -3.35
CA ILE A 71 -0.62 8.18 -3.20
C ILE A 71 -0.06 8.32 -1.78
N TYR A 72 -0.83 7.92 -0.76
CA TYR A 72 -0.40 8.03 0.65
C TYR A 72 0.73 7.08 1.01
N LEU A 73 0.94 6.00 0.24
CA LEU A 73 2.08 5.09 0.41
C LEU A 73 3.42 5.82 0.34
N LYS A 74 3.48 6.97 -0.34
CA LYS A 74 4.69 7.81 -0.40
C LYS A 74 5.21 8.27 0.95
N SER A 75 4.35 8.32 1.96
CA SER A 75 4.73 8.70 3.33
C SER A 75 5.44 7.58 4.11
N LEU A 76 5.41 6.34 3.61
CA LEU A 76 6.06 5.18 4.22
C LEU A 76 7.51 5.02 3.70
N SER A 77 8.37 6.01 3.91
CA SER A 77 9.76 6.01 3.41
C SER A 77 10.65 4.93 4.01
N ASN A 78 10.26 4.34 5.15
CA ASN A 78 10.98 3.24 5.82
C ASN A 78 10.59 1.84 5.31
N LEU A 79 9.54 1.75 4.49
CA LEU A 79 8.96 0.47 4.08
C LEU A 79 9.97 -0.37 3.30
N LYS A 80 10.11 -1.63 3.70
CA LYS A 80 11.05 -2.62 3.15
C LYS A 80 10.32 -3.68 2.34
N GLU A 81 9.09 -4.01 2.73
CA GLU A 81 8.27 -5.00 2.05
C GLU A 81 6.84 -4.48 1.90
N LEU A 82 6.32 -4.60 0.69
CA LEU A 82 4.97 -4.18 0.32
C LEU A 82 4.31 -5.31 -0.45
N TYR A 83 3.23 -5.84 0.12
CA TYR A 83 2.30 -6.73 -0.56
C TYR A 83 1.00 -5.97 -0.77
N LEU A 84 0.59 -5.85 -2.03
CA LEU A 84 -0.69 -5.25 -2.42
C LEU A 84 -1.44 -6.27 -3.28
N SER A 85 -2.53 -6.78 -2.74
CA SER A 85 -3.51 -7.55 -3.52
C SER A 85 -4.64 -6.63 -3.93
N PHE A 86 -5.11 -6.75 -5.16
CA PHE A 86 -6.31 -6.05 -5.59
C PHE A 86 -7.40 -7.08 -5.96
N GLU A 87 -8.54 -7.00 -5.29
CA GLU A 87 -9.69 -7.86 -5.57
C GLU A 87 -10.65 -7.15 -6.54
N ASP A 88 -10.68 -7.60 -7.79
CA ASP A 88 -11.55 -7.06 -8.84
C ASP A 88 -12.99 -7.55 -8.65
N GLU A 89 -13.87 -6.64 -8.23
CA GLU A 89 -15.30 -6.91 -8.14
C GLU A 89 -16.03 -6.72 -9.50
N GLY A 90 -15.30 -6.58 -10.62
CA GLY A 90 -15.87 -6.46 -11.97
C GLY A 90 -16.38 -5.07 -12.31
N TYR A 91 -15.88 -4.03 -11.64
CA TYR A 91 -16.30 -2.64 -11.84
C TYR A 91 -15.12 -1.75 -12.23
N GLU A 92 -15.32 -0.89 -13.23
CA GLU A 92 -14.31 0.11 -13.61
C GLU A 92 -14.12 1.13 -12.47
N PRO A 93 -12.87 1.47 -12.09
CA PRO A 93 -12.61 2.44 -11.04
C PRO A 93 -13.07 3.83 -11.49
N VAL A 94 -13.94 4.47 -10.70
CA VAL A 94 -14.44 5.83 -10.92
C VAL A 94 -13.99 6.69 -9.74
N ASP A 95 -13.31 7.81 -9.98
CA ASP A 95 -13.01 8.77 -8.92
C ASP A 95 -14.26 9.60 -8.51
N ASP A 96 -14.14 10.41 -7.46
CA ASP A 96 -15.23 11.27 -6.98
C ASP A 96 -15.69 12.32 -8.02
N ALA A 97 -14.91 12.53 -9.09
CA ALA A 97 -15.19 13.44 -10.20
C ALA A 97 -15.73 12.73 -11.46
N GLY A 98 -15.94 11.41 -11.42
CA GLY A 98 -16.38 10.63 -12.58
C GLY A 98 -15.28 10.36 -13.63
N LEU A 99 -14.02 10.67 -13.31
CA LEU A 99 -12.86 10.48 -14.17
C LEU A 99 -12.14 9.18 -13.81
N ILE A 100 -11.80 8.42 -14.84
CA ILE A 100 -10.94 7.25 -14.73
C ILE A 100 -9.50 7.77 -14.89
N GLU A 101 -8.83 8.15 -13.82
CA GLU A 101 -7.35 8.11 -13.88
C GLU A 101 -6.97 6.64 -14.04
N PRO A 102 -6.26 6.26 -15.12
CA PRO A 102 -5.84 4.88 -15.29
C PRO A 102 -5.02 4.47 -14.07
N LEU A 103 -5.45 3.44 -13.34
CA LEU A 103 -4.77 2.91 -12.16
C LEU A 103 -3.27 2.71 -12.41
N GLU A 104 -2.92 2.33 -13.63
CA GLU A 104 -1.56 2.27 -14.14
C GLU A 104 -0.74 3.55 -13.87
N LEU A 105 -1.27 4.72 -14.23
CA LEU A 105 -0.59 6.01 -14.06
C LEU A 105 -0.45 6.37 -12.58
N VAL A 106 -1.47 6.06 -11.78
CA VAL A 106 -1.44 6.26 -10.33
C VAL A 106 -0.31 5.44 -9.73
N ILE A 107 -0.27 4.13 -10.01
CA ILE A 107 0.79 3.22 -9.56
C ILE A 107 2.17 3.74 -10.02
N ALA A 108 2.33 4.07 -11.30
CA ALA A 108 3.60 4.60 -11.82
C ALA A 108 4.03 5.89 -11.09
N SER A 109 3.08 6.77 -10.74
CA SER A 109 3.36 8.00 -10.00
C SER A 109 3.76 7.75 -8.55
N VAL A 110 3.21 6.71 -7.92
CA VAL A 110 3.49 6.29 -6.54
C VAL A 110 4.93 5.80 -6.40
N PHE A 111 5.38 5.01 -7.37
CA PHE A 111 6.72 4.41 -7.35
C PHE A 111 7.81 5.27 -8.00
N ARG A 112 7.45 6.42 -8.57
CA ARG A 112 8.44 7.35 -9.13
C ARG A 112 9.24 8.01 -8.01
N ARG A 113 10.56 7.79 -8.02
CA ARG A 113 11.51 8.45 -7.10
C ARG A 113 11.75 9.92 -7.48
N PRO A 114 11.91 10.82 -6.50
CA PRO A 114 12.40 12.16 -6.77
C PRO A 114 13.87 12.09 -7.23
N LYS A 115 14.30 13.09 -8.02
CA LYS A 115 15.70 13.20 -8.48
C LYS A 115 16.65 13.65 -7.37
N VAL A 116 16.13 14.37 -6.39
CA VAL A 116 16.88 14.98 -5.30
C VAL A 116 16.55 14.24 -4.00
N TYR A 117 17.58 13.78 -3.30
CA TYR A 117 17.49 12.97 -2.07
C TYR A 117 16.57 11.75 -2.17
N PRO A 118 16.69 10.90 -3.21
CA PRO A 118 15.81 9.74 -3.40
C PRO A 118 15.76 8.82 -2.19
N GLU A 119 16.83 8.71 -1.41
CA GLU A 119 16.96 7.90 -0.19
C GLU A 119 16.02 8.30 0.94
N MET A 120 15.52 9.53 0.93
CA MET A 120 14.61 10.05 1.96
C MET A 120 13.13 9.72 1.67
N TYR A 121 12.83 9.21 0.48
CA TYR A 121 11.46 9.03 0.02
C TYR A 121 11.17 7.58 -0.37
N PHE A 122 9.91 7.19 -0.19
CA PHE A 122 9.40 5.99 -0.83
C PHE A 122 9.59 6.09 -2.37
N PRO A 123 9.88 4.97 -3.07
CA PRO A 123 10.07 3.61 -2.54
C PRO A 123 11.54 3.22 -2.28
N TYR A 124 12.47 4.15 -2.04
CA TYR A 124 13.91 3.84 -2.03
C TYR A 124 14.31 2.71 -1.08
N SER A 125 13.67 2.65 0.09
CA SER A 125 13.90 1.62 1.11
C SER A 125 13.39 0.23 0.74
N LEU A 126 12.49 0.14 -0.24
CA LEU A 126 11.68 -1.04 -0.50
C LEU A 126 12.53 -2.10 -1.24
N LYS A 127 12.56 -3.30 -0.69
CA LYS A 127 13.37 -4.44 -1.14
C LYS A 127 12.53 -5.52 -1.80
N CYS A 128 11.33 -5.73 -1.29
CA CYS A 128 10.36 -6.69 -1.81
C CYS A 128 9.08 -5.95 -2.16
N LEU A 129 8.61 -6.15 -3.38
CA LEU A 129 7.33 -5.67 -3.84
C LEU A 129 6.58 -6.83 -4.47
N THR A 130 5.40 -7.11 -3.94
CA THR A 130 4.48 -8.09 -4.50
C THR A 130 3.17 -7.41 -4.85
N PHE A 131 2.71 -7.65 -6.08
CA PHE A 131 1.44 -7.19 -6.59
C PHE A 131 0.64 -8.37 -7.14
N SER A 132 -0.61 -8.51 -6.70
CA SER A 132 -1.58 -9.38 -7.36
C SER A 132 -2.42 -8.56 -8.35
N TYR A 133 -3.08 -9.23 -9.30
CA TYR A 133 -4.00 -8.59 -10.26
C TYR A 133 -3.35 -7.56 -11.21
N LEU A 134 -2.22 -7.95 -11.82
CA LEU A 134 -1.47 -7.14 -12.79
C LEU A 134 -2.13 -6.95 -14.16
N ALA A 135 -3.38 -7.41 -14.36
CA ALA A 135 -4.12 -7.19 -15.60
C ALA A 135 -4.16 -5.70 -16.02
N PHE A 136 -3.99 -4.78 -15.06
CA PHE A 136 -3.99 -3.34 -15.25
C PHE A 136 -2.59 -2.71 -15.42
N CYS A 137 -1.50 -3.43 -15.15
CA CYS A 137 -0.13 -2.90 -15.25
C CYS A 137 0.48 -3.22 -16.61
N LYS A 138 0.52 -2.25 -17.53
CA LYS A 138 1.23 -2.42 -18.80
C LYS A 138 2.76 -2.35 -18.59
N ASP A 139 3.46 -2.83 -19.59
CA ASP A 139 4.92 -2.84 -19.74
C ASP A 139 5.64 -1.56 -19.27
N ALA A 140 5.10 -0.39 -19.59
CA ALA A 140 5.71 0.91 -19.22
C ALA A 140 5.71 1.14 -17.69
N THR A 141 4.67 0.69 -17.01
CA THR A 141 4.51 0.82 -15.56
C THR A 141 5.36 -0.21 -14.83
N LEU A 142 5.40 -1.45 -15.35
CA LEU A 142 6.35 -2.46 -14.87
C LEU A 142 7.80 -1.97 -14.99
N ARG A 143 8.18 -1.33 -16.09
CA ARG A 143 9.51 -0.72 -16.24
C ARG A 143 9.77 0.40 -15.23
N THR A 144 8.77 1.27 -14.98
CA THR A 144 8.89 2.35 -14.00
C THR A 144 9.10 1.82 -12.58
N ILE A 145 8.39 0.75 -12.23
CA ILE A 145 8.54 0.04 -10.96
C ILE A 145 9.93 -0.62 -10.91
N ALA A 146 10.25 -1.46 -11.90
CA ALA A 146 11.47 -2.29 -11.94
C ALA A 146 12.78 -1.48 -11.89
N GLN A 147 12.80 -0.22 -12.34
CA GLN A 147 13.98 0.66 -12.26
C GLN A 147 14.51 0.88 -10.82
N GLY A 148 13.78 0.44 -9.78
CA GLY A 148 14.13 0.61 -8.37
C GLY A 148 14.40 -0.65 -7.53
N TYR A 149 14.17 -1.88 -8.03
CA TYR A 149 14.08 -3.07 -7.16
C TYR A 149 15.09 -4.18 -7.46
N VAL A 150 15.53 -4.84 -6.38
CA VAL A 150 16.39 -6.05 -6.44
C VAL A 150 15.54 -7.30 -6.64
N HIS A 151 14.31 -7.33 -6.11
CA HIS A 151 13.36 -8.43 -6.29
C HIS A 151 11.96 -7.86 -6.57
N PHE A 152 11.43 -8.18 -7.76
CA PHE A 152 10.08 -7.82 -8.19
C PHE A 152 9.34 -9.12 -8.52
N TYR A 153 8.30 -9.44 -7.74
CA TYR A 153 7.47 -10.62 -7.96
C TYR A 153 6.11 -10.17 -8.47
N ALA A 154 5.86 -10.52 -9.73
CA ALA A 154 4.60 -10.29 -10.42
C ALA A 154 3.85 -11.61 -10.52
N PHE A 155 2.70 -11.72 -9.86
CA PHE A 155 1.81 -12.87 -10.03
C PHE A 155 0.75 -12.53 -11.06
N PHE A 156 0.77 -13.25 -12.18
CA PHE A 156 -0.29 -13.20 -13.17
C PHE A 156 -1.30 -14.29 -12.78
N ALA A 157 -2.53 -13.89 -12.44
CA ALA A 157 -3.63 -14.84 -12.44
C ALA A 157 -3.88 -15.25 -13.90
N VAL A 158 -3.89 -16.56 -14.15
CA VAL A 158 -4.18 -17.17 -15.46
C VAL A 158 -5.68 -17.22 -15.67
#